data_AF-A0A9E1NHV3-F1
#
_entry.id   AF-A0A9E1NHV3-F1
#
_cell.length_a   1.000
_cell.length_b   1.000
_cell.length_c   1.000
_cell.angle_alpha   90.00
_cell.angle_beta   90.00
_cell.angle_gamma   90.00
#
_symmetry.space_group_name_H-M   'P 1'
#
loop_
_entity.id
_entity.type
_entity.pdbx_description
1 polymer ?
#
loop_
_entity_poly.entity_id
_entity_poly.type
_entity_poly.pdbx_seq_one_letter_code
_entity_poly.pdbx_strand_id
1 'polypeptide(L)'
;MDHRRVGIFAENIRDGFRFDPIEVESVPDKIDLYRLLDGAHRWSANKSTGVAEVEAVIKDLDGNDPLLYAAKKAIGPRQLAEDEARDTARRAYTGNPGLNSEDIGKAIGRARRTVDSYIADLRAAKQMGRDIKIFRMNRLGIPQNRMAKRLGMKRLRTPHIVF
;
A
#
# COMPACT_ATOMS: atom_id res chain seq x y z
N MET A 1 -8.68 -14.57 2.19
CA MET A 1 -9.81 -14.36 3.11
C MET A 1 -10.08 -15.68 3.82
N ASP A 2 -10.29 -15.65 5.13
CA ASP A 2 -10.61 -16.85 5.91
C ASP A 2 -12.12 -17.10 5.90
N HIS A 3 -12.54 -18.11 5.15
CA HIS A 3 -13.96 -18.46 4.98
C HIS A 3 -14.62 -18.90 6.30
N ARG A 4 -13.87 -19.48 7.25
CA ARG A 4 -14.41 -19.88 8.56
C ARG A 4 -14.77 -18.67 9.40
N ARG A 5 -13.90 -17.65 9.42
CA ARG A 5 -14.18 -16.39 10.13
C ARG A 5 -15.39 -15.68 9.55
N VAL A 6 -15.52 -15.60 8.22
CA VAL A 6 -16.69 -14.97 7.59
C VAL A 6 -18.00 -15.67 8.00
N GLY A 7 -18.01 -17.00 8.12
CA GLY A 7 -19.17 -17.76 8.60
C GLY A 7 -19.60 -17.39 10.01
N ILE A 8 -18.64 -17.28 10.95
CA ILE A 8 -18.92 -16.87 12.34
C ILE A 8 -19.53 -15.46 12.40
N PHE A 9 -18.99 -14.51 11.62
CA PHE A 9 -19.57 -13.16 11.56
C PHE A 9 -20.99 -13.17 10.97
N ALA A 10 -21.24 -13.99 9.94
CA ALA A 10 -22.57 -14.07 9.31
C ALA A 10 -23.64 -14.66 10.25
N GLU A 11 -23.30 -15.67 11.06
CA GLU A 11 -24.21 -16.21 12.09
C GLU A 11 -24.56 -15.16 13.14
N ASN A 12 -23.56 -14.48 13.69
CA ASN A 12 -23.78 -13.40 14.67
C ASN A 12 -24.64 -12.25 14.11
N ILE A 13 -24.47 -11.89 12.83
CA ILE A 13 -25.32 -10.87 12.18
C ILE A 13 -26.78 -11.35 12.07
N ARG A 14 -27.03 -12.63 11.75
CA ARG A 14 -28.38 -13.20 11.70
C ARG A 14 -29.04 -13.22 13.08
N ASP A 15 -28.26 -13.41 14.12
CA ASP A 15 -28.71 -13.40 15.52
C ASP A 15 -28.92 -11.98 16.08
N GLY A 16 -28.77 -10.94 15.24
CA GLY A 16 -29.04 -9.55 15.59
C GLY A 16 -27.87 -8.83 16.26
N PHE A 17 -26.69 -9.44 16.31
CA PHE A 17 -25.49 -8.80 16.86
C PHE A 17 -25.03 -7.64 15.96
N ARG A 18 -24.86 -6.45 16.55
CA ARG A 18 -24.28 -5.29 15.86
C ARG A 18 -22.78 -5.23 16.09
N PHE A 19 -22.03 -5.26 15.00
CA PHE A 19 -20.59 -5.08 15.04
C PHE A 19 -20.21 -3.60 14.86
N ASP A 20 -18.98 -3.26 15.25
CA ASP A 20 -18.41 -1.95 14.95
C ASP A 20 -18.49 -1.63 13.45
N PRO A 21 -18.74 -0.36 13.09
CA PRO A 21 -18.80 0.09 11.70
C PRO A 21 -17.56 -0.34 10.89
N ILE A 22 -17.74 -0.49 9.58
CA ILE A 22 -16.58 -0.64 8.68
C ILE A 22 -15.91 0.73 8.50
N GLU A 23 -14.60 0.75 8.27
CA GLU A 23 -13.90 1.99 7.94
C GLU A 23 -13.59 2.03 6.46
N VAL A 24 -13.89 3.16 5.83
CA VAL A 24 -13.70 3.36 4.40
C VAL A 24 -13.04 4.71 4.13
N GLU A 25 -12.36 4.81 3.00
CA GLU A 25 -11.83 6.05 2.44
C GLU A 25 -12.59 6.39 1.16
N SER A 26 -12.90 7.66 0.93
CA SER A 26 -13.37 8.11 -0.38
C SER A 26 -12.26 7.97 -1.41
N VAL A 27 -12.57 7.40 -2.57
CA VAL A 27 -11.58 7.33 -3.66
C VAL A 27 -11.47 8.70 -4.31
N PRO A 28 -10.27 9.31 -4.40
CA PRO A 28 -10.10 10.58 -5.10
C PRO A 28 -10.65 10.50 -6.53
N ASP A 29 -11.32 11.56 -6.97
CA ASP A 29 -11.88 11.71 -8.31
C ASP A 29 -13.01 10.72 -8.69
N LYS A 30 -13.59 9.99 -7.72
CA LYS A 30 -14.74 9.09 -7.95
C LYS A 30 -15.85 9.32 -6.92
N ILE A 31 -17.00 9.76 -7.42
CA ILE A 31 -18.21 9.93 -6.63
C ILE A 31 -18.76 8.56 -6.24
N ASP A 32 -19.19 8.41 -4.98
CA ASP A 32 -19.77 7.20 -4.39
C ASP A 32 -18.93 5.92 -4.48
N LEU A 33 -17.62 6.05 -4.72
CA LEU A 33 -16.69 4.92 -4.64
C LEU A 33 -15.84 5.01 -3.38
N TYR A 34 -15.88 3.93 -2.61
CA TYR A 34 -15.18 3.82 -1.34
C TYR A 34 -14.17 2.68 -1.37
N ARG A 35 -13.00 2.91 -0.78
CA ARG A 35 -11.99 1.89 -0.51
C ARG A 35 -12.14 1.41 0.92
N LEU A 36 -12.26 0.10 1.11
CA LEU A 36 -12.32 -0.49 2.43
C LEU A 36 -10.95 -0.42 3.12
N LEU A 37 -10.91 0.20 4.31
CA LEU A 37 -9.73 0.33 5.15
C LEU A 37 -9.69 -0.72 6.26
N ASP A 38 -10.84 -0.99 6.89
CA ASP A 38 -10.97 -1.96 7.98
C ASP A 38 -12.35 -2.66 7.93
N GLY A 39 -12.44 -3.87 8.48
CA GLY A 39 -13.69 -4.62 8.57
C GLY A 39 -13.99 -5.52 7.37
N ALA A 40 -12.98 -5.96 6.59
CA ALA A 40 -13.15 -6.84 5.43
C ALA A 40 -13.99 -8.11 5.69
N HIS A 41 -13.81 -8.76 6.85
CA HIS A 41 -14.62 -9.92 7.22
C HIS A 41 -16.07 -9.54 7.54
N ARG A 42 -16.31 -8.40 8.21
CA ARG A 42 -17.65 -7.88 8.51
C ARG A 42 -18.39 -7.46 7.25
N TRP A 43 -17.71 -6.77 6.33
CA TRP A 43 -18.24 -6.43 5.02
C TRP A 43 -18.64 -7.69 4.23
N SER A 44 -17.76 -8.68 4.18
CA SER A 44 -18.05 -9.94 3.48
C SER A 44 -19.21 -10.72 4.11
N ALA A 45 -19.36 -10.65 5.44
CA ALA A 45 -20.46 -11.29 6.16
C ALA A 45 -21.80 -10.57 5.93
N ASN A 46 -21.83 -9.22 5.97
CA ASN A 46 -23.03 -8.45 5.63
C ASN A 46 -23.48 -8.71 4.18
N LYS A 47 -22.52 -8.80 3.25
CA LYS A 47 -22.80 -9.13 1.86
C LYS A 47 -23.39 -10.55 1.70
N SER A 48 -22.94 -11.52 2.50
CA SER A 48 -23.43 -12.90 2.43
C SER A 48 -24.77 -13.11 3.13
N THR A 49 -25.16 -12.23 4.06
CA THR A 49 -26.48 -12.24 4.72
C THR A 49 -27.54 -11.45 3.96
N GLY A 50 -27.18 -10.76 2.86
CA GLY A 50 -28.11 -10.01 2.01
C GLY A 50 -28.48 -8.64 2.57
N VAL A 51 -27.72 -8.12 3.53
CA VAL A 51 -27.90 -6.77 4.07
C VAL A 51 -27.56 -5.75 2.99
N ALA A 52 -28.51 -4.86 2.67
CA ALA A 52 -28.37 -3.87 1.60
C ALA A 52 -27.48 -2.68 1.99
N GLU A 53 -27.45 -2.32 3.27
CA GLU A 53 -26.75 -1.14 3.79
C GLU A 53 -25.96 -1.49 5.04
N VAL A 54 -24.70 -1.07 5.10
CA VAL A 54 -23.79 -1.33 6.22
C VAL A 54 -23.30 0.01 6.76
N GLU A 55 -23.31 0.16 8.07
CA GLU A 55 -22.79 1.34 8.73
C GLU A 55 -21.28 1.47 8.49
N ALA A 56 -20.86 2.61 7.95
CA ALA A 56 -19.49 2.89 7.58
C ALA A 56 -19.02 4.25 8.10
N VAL A 57 -17.80 4.30 8.64
CA VAL A 57 -17.11 5.53 9.01
C VAL A 57 -16.15 5.91 7.90
N ILE A 58 -16.37 7.08 7.30
CA ILE A 58 -15.48 7.64 6.29
C ILE A 58 -14.28 8.26 7.01
N LYS A 59 -13.07 7.84 6.66
CA LYS A 59 -11.80 8.39 7.16
C LYS A 59 -11.12 9.20 6.07
N ASP A 60 -10.71 10.41 6.45
CA ASP A 60 -9.67 11.14 5.73
C ASP A 60 -8.32 10.61 6.22
N LEU A 61 -7.47 10.19 5.29
CA LEU A 61 -6.13 9.68 5.60
C LEU A 61 -5.06 10.77 5.56
N ASP A 62 -5.41 12.02 5.25
CA ASP A 62 -4.49 13.17 5.17
C ASP A 62 -3.25 12.87 4.29
N GLY A 63 -3.46 12.09 3.22
CA GLY A 63 -2.39 11.66 2.31
C GLY A 63 -1.53 10.48 2.78
N ASN A 64 -1.86 9.85 3.91
CA ASN A 64 -1.25 8.56 4.28
C ASN A 64 -1.66 7.45 3.32
N ASP A 65 -0.79 6.45 3.17
CA ASP A 65 -1.07 5.33 2.28
C ASP A 65 -2.21 4.45 2.85
N PRO A 66 -3.31 4.25 2.09
CA PRO A 66 -4.47 3.51 2.57
C PRO A 66 -4.19 2.03 2.85
N LEU A 67 -3.23 1.44 2.13
CA LEU A 67 -2.82 0.05 2.33
C LEU A 67 -2.02 -0.08 3.64
N LEU A 68 -1.17 0.89 3.95
CA LEU A 68 -0.44 0.93 5.22
C LEU A 68 -1.39 1.17 6.42
N TYR A 69 -2.40 2.03 6.25
CA TYR A 69 -3.43 2.22 7.27
C TYR A 69 -4.18 0.91 7.57
N ALA A 70 -4.65 0.23 6.52
CA ALA A 70 -5.34 -1.05 6.62
C ALA A 70 -4.46 -2.13 7.25
N ALA A 71 -3.19 -2.22 6.85
CA ALA A 71 -2.23 -3.16 7.43
C ALA A 71 -2.03 -2.92 8.93
N LYS A 72 -1.86 -1.66 9.35
CA LYS A 72 -1.71 -1.29 10.76
C LYS A 72 -2.93 -1.68 11.60
N LYS A 73 -4.14 -1.50 11.07
CA LYS A 73 -5.41 -1.91 11.71
C LYS A 73 -5.54 -3.43 11.80
N ALA A 74 -5.20 -4.15 10.73
CA ALA A 74 -5.34 -5.60 10.65
C ALA A 74 -4.46 -6.38 11.64
N ILE A 75 -3.33 -5.80 12.07
CA ILE A 75 -2.38 -6.45 12.98
C ILE A 75 -2.96 -6.61 14.39
N GLY A 76 -3.57 -5.57 14.98
CA GLY A 76 -3.89 -5.62 16.42
C GLY A 76 -2.65 -6.06 17.25
N PRO A 77 -2.76 -6.95 18.25
CA PRO A 77 -1.60 -7.50 18.95
C PRO A 77 -0.89 -8.66 18.23
N ARG A 78 -1.37 -9.11 17.05
CA ARG A 78 -0.81 -10.27 16.32
C ARG A 78 -0.09 -9.84 15.05
N GLN A 79 1.14 -10.28 14.87
CA GLN A 79 1.90 -9.98 13.66
C GLN A 79 1.28 -10.66 12.42
N LEU A 80 1.35 -9.99 11.27
CA LEU A 80 1.00 -10.60 9.97
C LEU A 80 1.84 -11.86 9.73
N ALA A 81 1.26 -12.83 9.02
CA ALA A 81 2.03 -13.96 8.50
C ALA A 81 3.10 -13.45 7.52
N GLU A 82 4.20 -14.20 7.37
CA GLU A 82 5.36 -13.74 6.60
C GLU A 82 5.01 -13.42 5.13
N ASP A 83 4.22 -14.28 4.48
CA ASP A 83 3.79 -14.07 3.09
C ASP A 83 2.86 -12.86 2.94
N GLU A 84 1.96 -12.64 3.91
CA GLU A 84 1.05 -11.47 3.92
C GLU A 84 1.83 -10.17 4.15
N ALA A 85 2.80 -10.18 5.06
CA ALA A 85 3.68 -9.05 5.31
C ALA A 85 4.49 -8.70 4.05
N ARG A 86 5.02 -9.72 3.36
CA ARG A 86 5.77 -9.56 2.12
C ARG A 86 4.90 -9.00 0.99
N ASP A 87 3.72 -9.56 0.74
CA ASP A 87 2.80 -9.07 -0.30
C ASP A 87 2.37 -7.61 -0.01
N THR A 88 2.02 -7.32 1.24
CA THR A 88 1.62 -5.97 1.67
C THR A 88 2.76 -4.96 1.46
N ALA A 89 3.99 -5.30 1.86
CA ALA A 89 5.15 -4.43 1.65
C ALA A 89 5.41 -4.15 0.17
N ARG A 90 5.28 -5.17 -0.68
CA ARG A 90 5.50 -5.06 -2.13
C ARG A 90 4.42 -4.21 -2.80
N ARG A 91 3.15 -4.38 -2.42
CA ARG A 91 2.04 -3.56 -2.90
C ARG A 91 2.19 -2.11 -2.49
N ALA A 92 2.51 -1.85 -1.22
CA ALA A 92 2.77 -0.50 -0.71
C ALA A 92 3.90 0.17 -1.49
N TYR A 93 5.04 -0.51 -1.66
CA TYR A 93 6.16 0.04 -2.41
C TYR A 93 5.85 0.25 -3.90
N THR A 94 5.04 -0.61 -4.51
CA THR A 94 4.65 -0.46 -5.92
C THR A 94 3.67 0.70 -6.11
N GLY A 95 2.70 0.86 -5.20
CA GLY A 95 1.73 1.94 -5.23
C GLY A 95 2.36 3.31 -4.93
N ASN A 96 3.27 3.36 -3.96
CA ASN A 96 4.06 4.54 -3.65
C ASN A 96 5.55 4.20 -3.49
N PRO A 97 6.32 4.23 -4.59
CA PRO A 97 7.76 3.95 -4.58
C PRO A 97 8.62 4.99 -3.86
N GLY A 98 8.01 6.01 -3.25
CA GLY A 98 8.65 7.01 -2.38
C GLY A 98 8.61 6.63 -0.89
N LEU A 99 7.82 5.62 -0.51
CA LEU A 99 7.76 5.13 0.86
C LEU A 99 9.11 4.58 1.31
N ASN A 100 9.49 4.91 2.54
CA ASN A 100 10.68 4.35 3.16
C ASN A 100 10.36 2.97 3.80
N SER A 101 11.37 2.13 3.91
CA SER A 101 11.21 0.78 4.49
C SER A 101 10.83 0.78 5.96
N GLU A 102 11.09 1.88 6.67
CA GLU A 102 10.83 1.99 8.10
C GLU A 102 9.33 2.17 8.36
N ASP A 103 8.67 3.03 7.60
CA ASP A 103 7.23 3.28 7.69
C ASP A 103 6.43 2.05 7.27
N ILE A 104 6.85 1.40 6.18
CA ILE A 104 6.28 0.11 5.77
C ILE A 104 6.47 -0.93 6.90
N GLY A 105 7.65 -0.99 7.50
CA GLY A 105 7.96 -1.92 8.59
C GLY A 105 7.10 -1.69 9.83
N LYS A 106 6.94 -0.43 10.25
CA LYS A 106 6.04 -0.02 11.35
C LYS A 106 4.60 -0.43 11.06
N ALA A 107 4.15 -0.27 9.82
CA ALA A 107 2.78 -0.61 9.42
C ALA A 107 2.51 -2.11 9.34
N ILE A 108 3.52 -2.94 8.99
CA ILE A 108 3.35 -4.40 8.84
C ILE A 108 3.90 -5.21 10.02
N GLY A 109 4.46 -4.56 11.04
CA GLY A 109 5.08 -5.22 12.19
C GLY A 109 6.37 -5.97 11.85
N ARG A 110 7.22 -5.39 10.99
CA ARG A 110 8.52 -5.96 10.59
C ARG A 110 9.65 -4.97 10.74
N ALA A 111 10.85 -5.50 10.99
CA ALA A 111 12.06 -4.70 10.99
C ALA A 111 12.33 -4.11 9.60
N ARG A 112 12.89 -2.89 9.57
CA ARG A 112 13.28 -2.20 8.33
C ARG A 112 14.10 -3.09 7.38
N ARG A 113 15.05 -3.85 7.92
CA ARG A 113 15.91 -4.76 7.15
C ARG A 113 15.12 -5.87 6.45
N THR A 114 14.08 -6.39 7.09
CA THR A 114 13.20 -7.40 6.51
C THR A 114 12.41 -6.82 5.34
N VAL A 115 11.88 -5.61 5.52
CA VAL A 115 11.20 -4.88 4.43
C VAL A 115 12.16 -4.59 3.27
N ASP A 116 13.40 -4.19 3.55
CA ASP A 116 14.41 -3.98 2.50
C ASP A 116 14.61 -5.25 1.66
N SER A 117 14.65 -6.42 2.30
CA SER A 117 14.73 -7.72 1.61
C SER A 117 13.50 -7.97 0.73
N TYR A 118 12.29 -7.71 1.23
CA TYR A 118 11.04 -7.93 0.49
C TYR A 118 10.94 -7.16 -0.82
N ILE A 119 11.55 -5.97 -0.90
CA ILE A 119 11.39 -5.02 -2.00
C ILE A 119 12.70 -4.75 -2.76
N ALA A 120 13.77 -5.50 -2.47
CA ALA A 120 15.09 -5.30 -3.05
C ALA A 120 15.08 -5.38 -4.59
N ASP A 121 14.38 -6.38 -5.12
CA ASP A 121 14.17 -6.59 -6.56
C ASP A 121 13.40 -5.43 -7.20
N LEU A 122 12.34 -4.95 -6.56
CA LEU A 122 11.53 -3.81 -7.03
C LEU A 122 12.37 -2.52 -7.08
N ARG A 123 13.22 -2.30 -6.07
CA ARG A 123 14.18 -1.18 -6.07
C ARG A 123 15.19 -1.29 -7.20
N ALA A 124 15.78 -2.48 -7.38
CA ALA A 124 16.77 -2.72 -8.42
C ALA A 124 16.17 -2.47 -9.82
N ALA A 125 14.97 -3.00 -10.07
CA ALA A 125 14.25 -2.78 -11.33
C ALA A 125 13.96 -1.29 -11.59
N LYS A 126 13.53 -0.55 -10.56
CA LYS A 126 13.28 0.90 -10.67
C LYS A 126 14.57 1.68 -10.91
N GLN A 127 15.66 1.32 -10.26
CA GLN A 127 16.96 1.95 -10.45
C GLN A 127 17.47 1.71 -11.88
N MET A 128 17.41 0.48 -12.35
CA MET A 128 17.79 0.13 -13.72
C MET A 128 16.95 0.89 -14.77
N GLY A 129 15.64 1.00 -14.56
CA GLY A 129 14.76 1.80 -15.41
C GLY A 129 15.12 3.29 -15.45
N ARG A 130 15.62 3.85 -14.33
CA ARG A 130 16.15 5.22 -14.28
C ARG A 130 17.46 5.32 -15.04
N ASP A 131 18.39 4.40 -14.83
CA ASP A 131 19.70 4.41 -15.47
C ASP A 131 19.58 4.30 -16.98
N ILE A 132 18.67 3.46 -17.49
CA ILE A 132 18.34 3.37 -18.92
C ILE A 132 17.81 4.71 -19.46
N LYS A 133 16.93 5.40 -18.70
CA LYS A 133 16.43 6.72 -19.11
C LYS A 133 17.55 7.75 -19.16
N ILE A 134 18.43 7.78 -18.16
CA ILE A 134 19.60 8.67 -18.12
C ILE A 134 20.51 8.39 -19.32
N PHE A 135 20.84 7.13 -19.56
CA PHE A 135 21.66 6.72 -20.69
C PHE A 135 21.09 7.18 -22.04
N ARG A 136 19.79 6.96 -22.28
CA ARG A 136 19.11 7.42 -23.50
C ARG A 136 19.15 8.94 -23.64
N MET A 137 18.93 9.68 -22.55
CA MET A 137 18.96 11.15 -22.59
C MET A 137 20.36 11.70 -22.85
N ASN A 138 21.40 11.07 -22.28
CA ASN A 138 22.80 11.39 -22.58
C ASN A 138 23.12 11.20 -24.06
N ARG A 139 22.71 10.07 -24.65
CA ARG A 139 22.92 9.77 -26.07
C ARG A 139 22.23 10.78 -27.00
N LEU A 140 21.13 11.38 -26.56
CA LEU A 140 20.42 12.44 -27.29
C LEU A 140 21.00 13.84 -27.06
N GLY A 141 22.14 13.97 -26.35
CA GLY A 141 22.77 15.25 -26.07
C GLY A 141 21.96 16.16 -25.15
N ILE A 142 21.04 15.61 -24.35
CA ILE A 142 20.21 16.43 -23.45
C ILE A 142 21.08 16.96 -22.31
N PRO A 143 21.15 18.28 -22.09
CA PRO A 143 21.93 18.85 -21.00
C PRO A 143 21.49 18.36 -19.62
N GLN A 144 22.43 18.20 -18.68
CA GLN A 144 22.19 17.63 -17.34
C GLN A 144 21.09 18.34 -16.53
N ASN A 145 21.03 19.67 -16.61
CA ASN A 145 19.98 20.45 -15.95
C ASN A 145 18.57 20.10 -16.48
N ARG A 146 18.43 19.84 -17.80
CA ARG A 146 17.17 19.39 -18.40
C ARG A 146 16.83 17.96 -18.04
N MET A 147 17.81 17.06 -17.96
CA MET A 147 17.58 15.68 -17.48
C MET A 147 17.10 15.67 -16.02
N ALA A 148 17.76 16.43 -15.13
CA ALA A 148 17.37 16.53 -13.72
C ALA A 148 15.94 17.08 -13.57
N LYS A 149 15.57 18.11 -14.34
CA LYS A 149 14.19 18.64 -14.38
C LYS A 149 13.19 17.59 -14.88
N ARG A 150 13.50 16.86 -15.96
CA ARG A 150 12.64 15.81 -16.52
C ARG A 150 12.46 14.59 -15.61
N LEU A 151 13.44 14.31 -14.74
CA LEU A 151 13.40 13.21 -13.78
C LEU A 151 12.90 13.64 -12.39
N GLY A 152 12.54 14.90 -12.19
CA GLY A 152 12.08 15.42 -10.89
C GLY A 152 13.15 15.37 -9.80
N MET A 153 14.43 15.49 -10.16
CA MET A 153 15.56 15.36 -9.22
C MET A 153 16.13 16.73 -8.83
N LYS A 154 16.37 16.95 -7.53
CA LYS A 154 17.24 18.04 -7.05
C LYS A 154 18.70 17.67 -7.31
N ARG A 155 19.19 18.01 -8.52
CA ARG A 155 20.59 17.96 -8.99
C ARG A 155 21.22 16.55 -9.00
N LEU A 156 21.53 16.05 -10.20
CA LEU A 156 22.31 14.82 -10.39
C LEU A 156 23.77 15.08 -9.95
N ARG A 157 24.26 14.35 -8.95
CA ARG A 157 25.70 14.08 -8.81
C ARG A 157 25.95 12.78 -9.56
N THR A 158 26.58 12.87 -10.73
CA THR A 158 27.04 11.68 -11.45
C THR A 158 28.46 11.36 -10.95
N PRO A 159 28.81 10.11 -10.61
CA PRO A 159 30.20 9.70 -10.53
C PRO A 159 30.82 9.88 -11.92
N HIS A 160 31.99 10.51 -12.00
CA HIS A 160 32.79 10.51 -13.22
C HIS A 160 33.27 9.08 -13.47
N ILE A 161 32.70 8.41 -14.46
CA ILE A 161 33.32 7.22 -15.04
C ILE A 161 34.18 7.73 -16.19
N VAL A 162 35.49 7.70 -15.97
CA VAL A 162 36.53 7.99 -16.98
C VAL A 162 36.85 6.66 -17.67
N PHE A 163 36.94 6.66 -19.00
CA PHE A 163 37.48 5.53 -19.77
C PHE A 163 39.00 5.51 -19.70
#